data_AF-A0A655EBM7-F1
#
_entry.id   AF-A0A655EBM7-F1
#
_cell.length_a   1.000
_cell.length_b   1.000
_cell.length_c   1.000
_cell.angle_alpha   90.00
_cell.angle_beta   90.00
_cell.angle_gamma   90.00
#
_symmetry.space_group_name_H-M   'P 1'
#
loop_
_entity.id
_entity.type
_entity.pdbx_description
1 polymer ?
#
loop_
_entity_poly.entity_id
_entity_poly.type
_entity_poly.pdbx_seq_one_letter_code
_entity_poly.pdbx_strand_id
1 'polypeptide(L)'
;MIWNGSLWHTAAANRTDAPRPALTINFCVGFVRQQVNQQLSIPRELVRCFEPRLQELIGYGLYAGKMGRIDWRPPADYLDADRHPFLDAVADRLQTSVRL
;
A
#
# COMPACT_ATOMS: atom_id res chain seq x y z
N MET A 1 17.84 -4.42 -14.70
CA MET A 1 18.84 -4.92 -13.73
C MET A 1 18.09 -5.38 -12.50
N ILE A 2 18.50 -6.49 -11.88
CA ILE A 2 17.93 -6.99 -10.62
C ILE A 2 19.10 -7.17 -9.66
N TRP A 3 18.98 -6.67 -8.45
CA TRP A 3 20.00 -6.83 -7.43
C TRP A 3 19.36 -7.07 -6.06
N ASN A 4 20.12 -7.72 -5.18
CA ASN A 4 19.74 -7.87 -3.78
C ASN A 4 19.95 -6.53 -3.05
N GLY A 5 19.06 -6.19 -2.12
CA GLY A 5 19.18 -4.98 -1.30
C GLY A 5 20.46 -4.89 -0.46
N SER A 6 21.15 -6.00 -0.21
CA SER A 6 22.46 -6.03 0.48
C SER A 6 23.66 -5.79 -0.43
N LEU A 7 23.47 -5.68 -1.76
CA LEU A 7 24.57 -5.41 -2.68
C LEU A 7 25.08 -3.99 -2.50
N TRP A 8 26.38 -3.81 -2.24
CA TRP A 8 27.00 -2.49 -2.28
C TRP A 8 27.05 -1.97 -3.72
N HIS A 9 26.47 -0.80 -3.98
CA HIS A 9 26.42 -0.21 -5.31
C HIS A 9 26.30 1.32 -5.24
N THR A 10 26.62 1.99 -6.34
CA THR A 10 26.41 3.43 -6.52
C THR A 10 26.12 3.75 -8.00
N ALA A 11 25.51 4.90 -8.26
CA ALA A 11 25.37 5.39 -9.62
C ALA A 11 26.72 5.87 -10.16
N ALA A 12 27.08 5.47 -11.38
CA ALA A 12 28.26 5.98 -12.07
C ALA A 12 28.03 7.39 -12.63
N ALA A 13 29.12 8.15 -12.80
CA ALA A 13 29.08 9.47 -13.45
C ALA A 13 28.50 9.39 -14.87
N ASN A 14 27.62 10.34 -15.22
CA ASN A 14 27.17 10.52 -16.60
C ASN A 14 28.24 11.32 -17.36
N ARG A 15 28.83 10.74 -18.41
CA ARG A 15 29.92 11.36 -19.21
C ARG A 15 29.45 11.90 -20.56
N THR A 16 28.15 12.12 -20.69
CA THR A 16 27.51 12.65 -21.90
C THR A 16 26.76 13.93 -21.57
N ASP A 17 26.47 14.74 -22.58
CA ASP A 17 25.69 15.97 -22.41
C ASP A 17 24.16 15.73 -22.38
N ALA A 18 23.73 14.46 -22.42
CA ALA A 18 22.32 14.08 -22.43
C ALA A 18 21.85 13.57 -21.05
N PRO A 19 20.59 13.84 -20.64
CA PRO A 19 20.00 13.22 -19.45
C PRO A 19 19.98 11.69 -19.53
N ARG A 20 20.19 11.02 -18.38
CA ARG A 20 20.12 9.56 -18.26
C ARG A 20 19.04 9.17 -17.24
N PRO A 21 17.75 9.18 -17.63
CA PRO A 21 16.66 8.81 -16.73
C PRO A 21 16.76 7.34 -16.34
N ALA A 22 16.36 7.02 -15.11
CA ALA A 22 16.29 5.66 -14.60
C ALA A 22 15.00 5.49 -13.78
N LEU A 23 14.42 4.30 -13.86
CA LEU A 23 13.30 3.87 -13.03
C LEU A 23 13.77 2.73 -12.13
N THR A 24 13.59 2.91 -10.82
CA THR A 24 13.90 1.89 -9.82
C THR A 24 12.62 1.42 -9.16
N ILE A 25 12.41 0.11 -9.15
CA ILE A 25 11.28 -0.53 -8.48
C ILE A 25 11.86 -1.38 -7.34
N ASN A 26 11.51 -1.02 -6.10
CA ASN A 26 12.00 -1.72 -4.92
C ASN A 26 10.88 -2.58 -4.35
N PHE A 27 11.22 -3.84 -4.06
CA PHE A 27 10.36 -4.76 -3.33
C PHE A 27 10.91 -4.98 -1.93
N CYS A 28 10.03 -5.08 -0.95
CA CYS A 28 10.36 -5.51 0.40
C CYS A 28 9.47 -6.68 0.80
N VAL A 29 9.89 -7.41 1.83
CA VAL A 29 9.05 -8.44 2.46
C VAL A 29 7.78 -7.80 3.03
N GLY A 30 6.65 -8.53 2.98
CA GLY A 30 5.33 -7.95 3.26
C GLY A 30 5.06 -7.53 4.71
N PHE A 31 5.98 -7.77 5.64
CA PHE A 31 5.92 -7.26 7.01
C PHE A 31 6.76 -5.99 7.23
N VAL A 32 7.51 -5.54 6.21
CA VAL A 32 8.26 -4.28 6.23
C VAL A 32 7.45 -3.22 5.50
N ARG A 33 7.42 -2.00 6.06
CA ARG A 33 6.75 -0.86 5.43
C ARG A 33 7.48 -0.46 4.15
N GLN A 34 6.70 -0.19 3.10
CA GLN A 34 7.22 0.36 1.85
C GLN A 34 7.87 1.75 2.06
N GLN A 35 8.91 2.04 1.29
CA GLN A 35 9.57 3.36 1.32
C GLN A 35 8.62 4.49 0.91
N VAL A 36 7.70 4.22 -0.02
CA VAL A 36 6.60 5.12 -0.40
C VAL A 36 5.29 4.46 0.02
N ASN A 37 4.47 5.18 0.79
CA ASN A 37 3.16 4.67 1.20
C ASN A 37 2.16 4.78 0.04
N GLN A 38 2.05 3.74 -0.77
CA GLN A 38 1.19 3.74 -1.96
C GLN A 38 -0.31 3.75 -1.60
N GLN A 39 -0.69 3.21 -0.44
CA GLN A 39 -2.09 3.13 -0.01
C GLN A 39 -2.72 4.51 0.28
N LEU A 40 -1.91 5.52 0.59
CA LEU A 40 -2.36 6.91 0.78
C LEU A 40 -1.94 7.83 -0.38
N SER A 41 -0.91 7.47 -1.15
CA SER A 41 -0.39 8.31 -2.24
C SER A 41 -1.13 8.13 -3.56
N ILE A 42 -1.80 6.98 -3.78
CA ILE A 42 -2.53 6.71 -5.02
C ILE A 42 -4.03 6.83 -4.74
N PRO A 43 -4.78 7.62 -5.53
CA PRO A 43 -6.23 7.71 -5.39
C PRO A 43 -6.90 6.34 -5.54
N ARG A 44 -7.89 6.05 -4.69
CA ARG A 44 -8.56 4.74 -4.64
C ARG A 44 -9.22 4.38 -5.97
N GLU A 45 -9.80 5.37 -6.65
CA GLU A 45 -10.42 5.22 -7.97
C GLU A 45 -9.43 4.69 -9.02
N LEU A 46 -8.15 5.09 -8.92
CA LEU A 46 -7.11 4.58 -9.81
C LEU A 46 -6.68 3.17 -9.42
N VAL A 47 -6.56 2.90 -8.11
CA VAL A 47 -6.20 1.56 -7.61
C VAL A 47 -7.22 0.49 -8.04
N ARG A 48 -8.53 0.82 -8.07
CA ARG A 48 -9.59 -0.08 -8.55
C ARG A 48 -9.36 -0.58 -9.97
N CYS A 49 -8.72 0.21 -10.82
CA CYS A 49 -8.43 -0.15 -12.20
C CYS A 49 -7.20 -1.06 -12.35
N PHE A 50 -6.43 -1.27 -11.29
CA PHE A 50 -5.24 -2.12 -11.34
C PHE A 50 -5.61 -3.60 -11.28
N GLU A 51 -4.80 -4.44 -11.92
CA GLU A 51 -4.90 -5.89 -11.76
C GLU A 51 -4.74 -6.28 -10.28
N PRO A 52 -5.45 -7.33 -9.79
CA PRO A 52 -5.40 -7.73 -8.37
C PRO A 52 -3.97 -7.90 -7.84
N ARG A 53 -3.07 -8.43 -8.68
CA ARG A 53 -1.67 -8.61 -8.30
C ARG A 53 -0.94 -7.29 -8.03
N LEU A 54 -1.22 -6.24 -8.80
CA LEU A 54 -0.61 -4.94 -8.56
C LEU A 54 -1.18 -4.29 -7.30
N GLN A 55 -2.50 -4.41 -7.06
CA GLN A 55 -3.14 -3.96 -5.82
C GLN A 55 -2.45 -4.59 -4.59
N GLU A 56 -2.18 -5.90 -4.63
CA GLU A 56 -1.42 -6.59 -3.58
C GLU A 56 -0.01 -6.01 -3.38
N LEU A 57 0.74 -5.81 -4.48
CA LEU A 57 2.12 -5.30 -4.44
C LEU A 57 2.21 -3.89 -3.85
N ILE A 58 1.18 -3.05 -4.06
CA ILE A 58 1.12 -1.70 -3.52
C ILE A 58 0.46 -1.61 -2.13
N GLY A 59 0.22 -2.77 -1.49
CA GLY A 59 -0.17 -2.85 -0.08
C GLY A 59 -1.65 -3.11 0.18
N TYR A 60 -2.48 -3.37 -0.84
CA TYR A 60 -3.89 -3.73 -0.63
C TYR A 60 -4.13 -5.21 -0.32
N GLY A 61 -3.07 -6.02 -0.37
CA GLY A 61 -3.11 -7.45 -0.02
C GLY A 61 -2.69 -7.72 1.42
N LEU A 62 -2.84 -8.99 1.83
CA LEU A 62 -2.35 -9.47 3.13
C LEU A 62 -1.05 -10.25 2.97
N TYR A 63 -0.07 -9.99 3.83
CA TYR A 63 1.12 -10.83 3.90
C TYR A 63 0.82 -12.10 4.73
N ALA A 64 1.07 -13.26 4.12
CA ALA A 64 0.83 -14.60 4.69
C ALA A 64 -0.60 -14.78 5.25
N GLY A 65 -1.59 -14.07 4.70
CA GLY A 65 -2.97 -14.06 5.18
C GLY A 65 -3.17 -13.46 6.59
N LYS A 66 -2.16 -12.79 7.15
CA LYS A 66 -2.16 -12.32 8.55
C LYS A 66 -1.94 -10.82 8.69
N MET A 67 -0.86 -10.30 8.11
CA MET A 67 -0.40 -8.92 8.33
C MET A 67 -0.98 -7.97 7.27
N GLY A 68 -1.20 -6.71 7.67
CA GLY A 68 -1.70 -5.65 6.79
C GLY A 68 -3.22 -5.44 6.80
N ARG A 69 -3.92 -5.90 7.85
CA ARG A 69 -5.38 -5.80 7.94
C ARG A 69 -5.85 -4.40 8.33
N ILE A 70 -7.03 -4.03 7.85
CA ILE A 70 -7.86 -2.94 8.35
C ILE A 70 -9.13 -3.59 8.92
N ASP A 71 -9.30 -3.49 10.24
CA ASP A 71 -10.44 -4.07 10.99
C ASP A 71 -10.70 -5.53 10.67
N TRP A 72 -9.63 -6.31 10.81
CA TRP A 72 -9.61 -7.74 10.53
C TRP A 72 -9.90 -8.12 9.07
N ARG A 73 -9.88 -7.19 8.11
CA ARG A 73 -10.09 -7.43 6.68
C ARG A 73 -8.90 -7.01 5.81
N PRO A 74 -8.73 -7.56 4.59
CA PRO A 74 -7.79 -7.02 3.61
C PRO A 74 -8.11 -5.55 3.29
N PRO A 75 -7.11 -4.68 3.06
CA PRO A 75 -7.35 -3.32 2.64
C PRO A 75 -8.10 -3.22 1.29
N ALA A 76 -7.94 -4.21 0.41
CA ALA A 76 -8.68 -4.29 -0.86
C ALA A 76 -10.21 -4.26 -0.68
N ASP A 77 -10.75 -4.80 0.41
CA ASP A 77 -12.20 -4.78 0.70
C ASP A 77 -12.74 -3.35 0.86
N TYR A 78 -11.86 -2.40 1.18
CA TYR A 78 -12.21 -0.99 1.32
C TYR A 78 -11.98 -0.21 0.03
N LEU A 79 -11.61 -0.83 -1.08
CA LEU A 79 -11.48 -0.12 -2.35
C LEU A 79 -12.83 0.41 -2.82
N ASP A 80 -13.93 -0.33 -2.65
CA ASP A 80 -15.26 0.08 -3.12
C ASP A 80 -16.16 0.64 -2.01
N ALA A 81 -15.72 0.58 -0.75
CA ALA A 81 -16.52 1.03 0.38
C ALA A 81 -16.22 2.50 0.73
N ASP A 82 -17.23 3.37 0.68
CA ASP A 82 -17.16 4.72 1.27
C ASP A 82 -17.44 4.70 2.78
N ARG A 83 -18.07 3.59 3.23
CA ARG A 83 -18.44 3.35 4.62
C ARG A 83 -17.52 2.31 5.24
N HIS A 84 -17.14 2.53 6.48
CA HIS A 84 -16.24 1.65 7.20
C HIS A 84 -17.05 0.88 8.25
N PRO A 85 -17.36 -0.42 8.04
CA PRO A 85 -18.34 -1.14 8.86
C PRO A 85 -18.04 -1.14 10.36
N PHE A 86 -16.76 -1.19 10.71
CA PHE A 86 -16.35 -1.09 12.11
C PHE A 86 -16.60 0.31 12.70
N LEU A 87 -16.36 1.39 11.95
CA LEU A 87 -16.61 2.74 12.44
C LEU A 87 -18.10 3.02 12.58
N ASP A 88 -18.90 2.49 11.66
CA ASP A 88 -20.36 2.54 11.75
C ASP A 88 -20.86 1.85 13.02
N ALA A 89 -20.38 0.63 13.30
CA ALA A 89 -20.74 -0.11 14.50
C ALA A 89 -20.30 0.60 15.79
N VAL A 90 -19.14 1.28 15.77
CA VAL A 90 -18.68 2.11 16.90
C VAL A 90 -19.59 3.32 17.09
N ALA A 91 -19.95 4.03 16.00
CA ALA A 91 -20.83 5.19 16.06
C ALA A 91 -22.21 4.83 16.64
N ASP A 92 -22.81 3.73 16.21
CA ASP A 92 -24.09 3.23 16.73
C ASP A 92 -24.02 2.96 18.25
N ARG A 93 -22.93 2.34 18.72
CA ARG A 93 -22.72 2.08 20.15
C ARG A 93 -22.57 3.36 20.96
N LEU A 94 -21.81 4.33 20.45
CA LEU A 94 -21.63 5.61 21.13
C LEU A 94 -22.95 6.38 21.25
N GLN A 95 -23.77 6.41 20.19
CA GLN A 95 -25.09 7.05 20.21
C GLN A 95 -26.07 6.38 21.18
N THR A 96 -25.94 5.06 21.36
CA THR A 96 -26.76 4.29 22.32
C THR A 96 -26.35 4.56 23.78
N SER A 97 -25.11 4.98 24.01
CA SER A 97 -24.53 5.19 25.35
C SER A 97 -24.84 6.55 25.98
N VAL A 98 -25.35 7.52 25.21
CA VAL A 98 -25.62 8.91 25.66
C VAL A 98 -27.11 9.13 26.03
N ARG A 99 -27.91 8.07 26.12
CA ARG A 99 -29.26 8.15 26.70
C ARG A 99 -29.20 7.85 28.21
N LEU A 100 -28.75 8.82 29.00
CA LEU A 100 -29.04 8.93 30.43
C LEU A 100 -29.93 10.13 30.68
#